data_AF-A0A7V7DU48-F1
#
_entry.id   AF-A0A7V7DU48-F1
#
_cell.length_a   1.000
_cell.length_b   1.000
_cell.length_c   1.000
_cell.angle_alpha   90.00
_cell.angle_beta   90.00
_cell.angle_gamma   90.00
#
_symmetry.space_group_name_H-M   'P 1'
#
loop_
_entity.id
_entity.type
_entity.pdbx_description
1 polymer ?
#
loop_
_entity_poly.entity_id
_entity_poly.type
_entity_poly.pdbx_seq_one_letter_code
_entity_poly.pdbx_strand_id
1 'polypeptide(L)' 'MKVNCCEHRSSMELLSLKLRLKKEKPGMEEKAQIEKRISELEKELAMD' A
#
# COMPACT_ATOMS: atom_id res chain seq x y z
N MET A 1 -7.62 6.18 -21.95
CA MET A 1 -7.55 5.66 -20.57
C MET A 1 -7.76 6.82 -19.61
N LYS A 2 -8.90 6.88 -18.91
CA LYS A 2 -9.06 7.83 -17.79
C LYS A 2 -8.26 7.23 -16.63
N VAL A 3 -7.04 7.71 -16.42
CA VAL A 3 -6.28 7.34 -15.22
C VAL A 3 -6.95 8.06 -14.07
N ASN A 4 -7.59 7.33 -13.16
CA ASN A 4 -8.11 7.92 -11.95
C ASN A 4 -6.91 8.32 -11.09
N CYS A 5 -6.64 9.63 -10.97
CA CYS A 5 -5.49 10.13 -10.21
C CYS A 5 -5.50 9.63 -8.75
N CYS A 6 -6.68 9.33 -8.21
CA CYS A 6 -6.85 8.74 -6.88
C CYS A 6 -6.34 7.28 -6.84
N GLU A 7 -6.78 6.42 -7.76
CA GLU A 7 -6.28 5.03 -7.85
C GLU A 7 -4.77 5.00 -8.09
N HIS A 8 -4.26 5.89 -8.94
CA HIS A 8 -2.83 5.96 -9.22
C HIS A 8 -2.03 6.33 -7.97
N ARG A 9 -2.54 7.24 -7.14
CA ARG A 9 -1.93 7.63 -5.87
C ARG A 9 -1.95 6.48 -4.87
N SER A 10 -3.10 5.81 -4.71
CA SER A 10 -3.24 4.66 -3.81
C SER A 10 -2.35 3.49 -4.25
N SER A 11 -2.20 3.26 -5.56
CA SER A 11 -1.31 2.24 -6.12
C SER A 11 0.17 2.54 -5.86
N MET A 12 0.57 3.82 -5.99
CA MET A 12 1.93 4.27 -5.64
C MET A 12 2.21 4.12 -4.14
N GLU A 13 1.26 4.49 -3.28
CA GLU A 13 1.36 4.31 -1.83
C GLU A 13 1.54 2.83 -1.48
N LEU A 14 0.69 1.96 -2.04
CA LEU A 14 0.78 0.50 -1.87
C LEU A 14 2.15 -0.04 -2.25
N LEU A 15 2.67 0.38 -3.42
CA LEU A 15 3.98 -0.06 -3.90
C LEU A 15 5.11 0.37 -2.95
N SER A 16 5.04 1.60 -2.43
CA SER A 16 6.03 2.13 -1.49
C SER A 16 6.06 1.34 -0.18
N LEU A 17 4.89 0.97 0.35
CA LEU A 17 4.73 0.20 1.58
C LEU A 17 5.27 -1.23 1.43
N LYS A 18 4.98 -1.89 0.30
CA LYS A 18 5.53 -3.21 -0.03
C LYS A 18 7.07 -3.15 -0.18
N LEU A 19 7.60 -2.07 -0.74
CA LEU A 19 9.04 -1.83 -0.85
C LEU A 19 9.72 -1.65 0.50
N ARG A 20 9.10 -0.89 1.43
CA ARG A 20 9.59 -0.72 2.80
C ARG A 20 9.68 -2.05 3.54
N LEU A 21 8.63 -2.87 3.49
CA LEU A 21 8.64 -4.21 4.08
C LEU A 21 9.78 -5.09 3.53
N LYS A 22 10.05 -4.98 2.22
CA LYS A 22 11.07 -5.79 1.55
C LYS A 22 12.50 -5.32 1.84
N LYS A 23 12.73 -4.00 1.94
CA LYS A 23 14.07 -3.42 2.06
C LYS A 23 14.48 -3.10 3.49
N GLU A 24 13.59 -2.55 4.31
CA GLU A 24 13.95 -1.99 5.62
C GLU A 24 13.83 -3.01 6.77
N LYS A 25 13.26 -4.21 6.53
CA LYS A 25 12.93 -5.20 7.59
C LYS A 25 12.44 -4.49 8.88
N PRO A 26 11.32 -3.76 8.79
CA PRO A 26 10.77 -3.02 9.92
C PRO A 26 10.49 -3.95 11.09
N GLY A 27 10.52 -3.40 12.31
CA GLY A 27 10.20 -4.15 13.53
C GLY A 27 8.79 -4.73 13.50
N MET A 28 8.47 -5.69 14.39
CA MET A 28 7.18 -6.38 14.41
C MET A 28 5.97 -5.43 14.42
N GLU A 29 6.04 -4.34 15.17
CA GLU A 29 4.96 -3.38 15.32
C GLU A 29 4.75 -2.54 14.05
N GLU A 30 5.85 -2.02 13.48
CA GLU A 30 5.82 -1.26 12.24
C GLU A 30 5.40 -2.14 11.06
N LYS A 31 5.85 -3.40 11.03
CA LYS A 31 5.40 -4.39 10.06
C LYS A 31 3.88 -4.59 10.11
N ALA A 32 3.31 -4.77 11.31
CA ALA A 32 1.86 -4.95 11.47
C ALA A 32 1.07 -3.72 11.00
N GLN A 33 1.57 -2.51 11.29
CA GLN A 33 0.95 -1.26 10.82
C GLN A 33 1.00 -1.15 9.28
N ILE A 34 2.15 -1.46 8.67
CA ILE A 34 2.31 -1.43 7.22
C ILE A 34 1.41 -2.49 6.54
N GLU A 35 1.34 -3.71 7.08
CA GLU A 35 0.48 -4.77 6.54
C GLU A 35 -1.01 -4.40 6.63
N LYS A 36 -1.44 -3.79 7.74
CA LYS A 36 -2.82 -3.30 7.88
C LYS A 36 -3.14 -2.24 6.82
N ARG A 37 -2.25 -1.27 6.62
CA ARG A 37 -2.42 -0.20 5.61
C ARG A 37 -2.43 -0.75 4.19
N ILE A 38 -1.59 -1.73 3.89
CA ILE A 38 -1.60 -2.45 2.61
C ILE A 38 -2.97 -3.11 2.38
N SER A 39 -3.50 -3.80 3.39
CA SER A 39 -4.81 -4.47 3.26
C SER A 39 -5.97 -3.50 3.01
N GLU A 40 -5.94 -2.32 3.64
CA GLU A 40 -6.92 -1.26 3.40
C GLU A 40 -6.83 -0.73 1.96
N LEU A 41 -5.62 -0.42 1.49
CA LEU A 41 -5.37 0.07 0.13
C LEU A 41 -5.72 -0.97 -0.95
N GLU A 42 -5.48 -2.25 -0.71
CA GLU A 42 -5.88 -3.32 -1.64
C GLU A 42 -7.39 -3.46 -1.74
N LYS A 43 -8.12 -3.26 -0.63
CA LYS A 43 -9.59 -3.25 -0.65
C LYS A 43 -10.14 -2.03 -1.37
N GLU A 44 -9.56 -0.84 -1.14
CA GLU A 44 -9.94 0.39 -1.84
C GLU A 44 -9.73 0.26 -3.35
N LEU A 45 -8.58 -0.28 -3.78
CA LEU A 45 -8.25 -0.47 -5.21
C LEU A 45 -9.02 -1.62 -5.88
N ALA A 46 -9.55 -2.58 -5.12
CA ALA A 46 -10.36 -3.67 -5.67
C ALA A 46 -11.85 -3.32 -5.78
N MET A 47 -12.27 -2.18 -5.20
CA MET A 47 -13.66 -1.70 -5.22
C MET A 47 -13.93 -0.66 -6.34
N ASP A 48 -12.90 -0.23 -7.07
CA ASP A 48 -12.98 0.50 -8.36
C ASP A 48 -12.86 -0.49 -9.55
#